data_AF-A0A3P6SEF9-F1
#
_entry.id   AF-A0A3P6SEF9-F1
#
_cell.length_a   1.000
_cell.length_b   1.000
_cell.length_c   1.000
_cell.angle_alpha   90.00
_cell.angle_beta   90.00
_cell.angle_gamma   90.00
#
_symmetry.space_group_name_H-M   'P 1'
#
loop_
_entity.id
_entity.type
_entity.pdbx_description
1 polymer ?
#
loop_
_entity_poly.entity_id
_entity_poly.type
_entity_poly.pdbx_seq_one_letter_code
_entity_poly.pdbx_strand_id
1 'polypeptide(L)'
;MTEEEAEKYVRSVLLTIKPQLFIISTPNHEYNEAFGLPTNTFRHNDHKFEFTRQGFRYWLYNIMKEFSSDYSYTVEYVGNISKFAHLQGATQFAVIRRKFSKSVLALPYSNTRPFKKVGEVIAKNSLYSLEREKVREAFKLWLSRNPLRENDLLKTFVGNYWRVGMSSVVDLINLPEPLKAKLNQKALVDMLRFLCNGRIVYETHHGEACLNIPHHVTKDELIGIMNSKNIGGPAPLGLCA
;
A
#
# COMPACT_ATOMS: atom_id res chain seq x y z
N MET A 1 -10.45 -22.40 12.10
CA MET A 1 -9.05 -22.85 12.18
C MET A 1 -8.86 -23.52 13.53
N THR A 2 -8.34 -24.75 13.56
CA THR A 2 -7.95 -25.47 14.78
C THR A 2 -6.57 -25.02 15.27
N GLU A 3 -6.16 -25.41 16.48
CA GLU A 3 -4.83 -25.09 17.00
C GLU A 3 -3.70 -25.71 16.14
N GLU A 4 -3.87 -26.95 15.69
CA GLU A 4 -2.93 -27.65 14.81
C GLU A 4 -2.80 -26.96 13.44
N GLU A 5 -3.91 -26.50 12.87
CA GLU A 5 -3.90 -25.74 11.62
C GLU A 5 -3.16 -24.41 11.80
N ALA A 6 -3.32 -23.74 12.96
CA ALA A 6 -2.59 -22.52 13.27
C ALA A 6 -1.09 -22.77 13.39
N GLU A 7 -0.68 -23.86 14.04
CA GLU A 7 0.72 -24.26 14.17
C GLU A 7 1.35 -24.52 12.78
N LYS A 8 0.66 -25.30 11.94
CA LYS A 8 1.08 -25.58 10.56
C LYS A 8 1.17 -24.30 9.73
N TYR A 9 0.23 -23.37 9.89
CA TYR A 9 0.25 -22.08 9.21
C TYR A 9 1.51 -21.29 9.57
N VAL A 10 1.80 -21.11 10.86
CA VAL A 10 2.98 -20.35 11.31
C VAL A 10 4.27 -20.98 10.83
N ARG A 11 4.43 -22.31 10.96
CA ARG A 11 5.60 -23.00 10.41
C ARG A 11 5.75 -22.78 8.91
N SER A 12 4.67 -22.88 8.15
CA SER A 12 4.69 -22.68 6.70
C SER A 12 5.10 -21.25 6.32
N VAL A 13 4.63 -20.23 7.02
CA VAL A 13 5.04 -18.84 6.80
C VAL A 13 6.53 -18.65 7.08
N LEU A 14 7.02 -19.16 8.21
CA LEU A 14 8.42 -19.01 8.62
C LEU A 14 9.39 -19.78 7.71
N LEU A 15 9.00 -20.96 7.22
CA LEU A 15 9.82 -21.80 6.33
C LEU A 15 9.78 -21.34 4.88
N THR A 16 8.60 -21.01 4.35
CA THR A 16 8.41 -20.80 2.92
C THR A 16 8.49 -19.33 2.53
N ILE A 17 7.80 -18.45 3.28
CA ILE A 17 7.75 -17.01 2.96
C ILE A 17 8.98 -16.29 3.52
N LYS A 18 9.49 -16.73 4.67
CA LYS A 18 10.67 -16.18 5.36
C LYS A 18 10.64 -14.64 5.53
N PRO A 19 9.54 -14.07 6.07
CA PRO A 19 9.36 -12.62 6.12
C PRO A 19 10.37 -11.95 7.04
N GLN A 20 10.68 -10.66 6.80
CA GLN A 20 11.49 -9.86 7.74
C GLN A 20 10.75 -9.59 9.07
N LEU A 21 9.43 -9.43 8.99
CA LEU A 21 8.53 -9.16 10.12
C LEU A 21 7.26 -10.00 9.93
N PHE A 22 6.87 -10.73 10.96
CA PHE A 22 5.63 -11.48 11.00
C PHE A 22 4.92 -11.21 12.32
N ILE A 23 3.68 -10.72 12.24
CA ILE A 23 2.85 -10.40 13.41
C ILE A 23 1.67 -11.35 13.41
N ILE A 24 1.47 -12.03 14.53
CA ILE A 24 0.34 -12.94 14.74
C ILE A 24 -0.43 -12.41 15.93
N SER A 25 -1.74 -12.19 15.79
CA SER A 25 -2.62 -11.79 16.90
C SER A 25 -3.69 -12.83 17.16
N THR A 26 -4.09 -12.97 18.42
CA THR A 26 -5.18 -13.85 18.85
C THR A 26 -5.88 -13.27 20.08
N PRO A 27 -7.17 -13.57 20.31
CA PRO A 27 -7.83 -13.26 21.58
C PRO A 27 -7.06 -13.78 22.80
N ASN A 28 -7.08 -13.01 23.89
CA ASN A 28 -6.67 -13.46 25.23
C ASN A 28 -7.88 -13.98 26.02
N HIS A 29 -8.04 -15.30 26.14
CA HIS A 29 -9.19 -15.91 26.83
C HIS A 29 -9.38 -15.37 28.26
N GLU A 30 -8.29 -15.07 28.97
CA GLU A 30 -8.37 -14.54 30.34
C GLU A 30 -9.09 -13.19 30.40
N TYR A 31 -9.04 -12.39 29.32
CA TYR A 31 -9.72 -11.11 29.24
C TYR A 31 -11.24 -11.22 29.03
N ASN A 32 -11.78 -12.42 28.82
CA ASN A 32 -13.22 -12.64 28.65
C ASN A 32 -14.02 -12.23 29.91
N GLU A 33 -13.36 -12.25 31.08
CA GLU A 33 -13.90 -11.70 32.34
C GLU A 33 -14.31 -10.23 32.19
N ALA A 34 -13.48 -9.41 31.53
CA ALA A 34 -13.76 -7.98 31.35
C ALA A 34 -14.99 -7.72 30.47
N PHE A 35 -15.36 -8.70 29.64
CA PHE A 35 -16.56 -8.68 28.80
C PHE A 35 -17.79 -9.28 29.50
N GLY A 36 -17.66 -9.77 30.75
CA GLY A 36 -18.75 -10.41 31.49
C GLY A 36 -19.20 -11.76 30.90
N LEU A 37 -18.33 -12.41 30.13
CA LEU A 37 -18.64 -13.69 29.50
C LEU A 37 -18.60 -14.83 30.52
N PRO A 38 -19.52 -15.81 30.45
CA PRO A 38 -19.47 -16.99 31.31
C PRO A 38 -18.17 -17.79 31.14
N THR A 39 -17.76 -18.48 32.20
CA THR A 39 -16.62 -19.40 32.16
C THR A 39 -16.78 -20.40 31.02
N ASN A 40 -15.70 -20.65 30.26
CA ASN A 40 -15.66 -21.55 29.09
C ASN A 40 -16.48 -21.11 27.88
N THR A 41 -16.73 -19.80 27.73
CA THR A 41 -17.30 -19.26 26.49
C THR A 41 -16.26 -18.47 25.70
N PHE A 42 -16.35 -18.55 24.38
CA PHE A 42 -15.54 -17.75 23.47
C PHE A 42 -16.20 -16.41 23.19
N ARG A 43 -15.42 -15.42 22.79
CA ARG A 43 -15.93 -14.09 22.41
C ARG A 43 -16.82 -14.13 21.19
N HIS A 44 -16.60 -15.10 20.31
CA HIS A 44 -17.35 -15.25 19.08
C HIS A 44 -17.60 -16.73 18.78
N ASN A 45 -18.77 -17.03 18.22
CA ASN A 45 -19.24 -18.40 18.02
C ASN A 45 -18.47 -19.18 16.93
N ASP A 46 -17.72 -18.48 16.08
CA ASP A 46 -16.90 -19.09 15.03
C ASP A 46 -15.49 -19.49 15.54
N HIS A 47 -15.10 -19.04 16.72
CA HIS A 47 -13.83 -19.42 17.34
C HIS A 47 -13.85 -20.91 17.70
N LYS A 48 -12.75 -21.59 17.39
CA LYS A 48 -12.58 -23.02 17.71
C LYS A 48 -11.76 -23.24 18.98
N PHE A 49 -10.99 -22.22 19.39
CA PHE A 49 -10.22 -22.17 20.62
C PHE A 49 -9.87 -20.70 20.92
N GLU A 50 -9.52 -20.40 22.17
CA GLU A 50 -8.93 -19.11 22.57
C GLU A 50 -7.80 -19.38 23.56
N PHE A 51 -6.62 -18.81 23.31
CA PHE A 51 -5.48 -19.02 24.19
C PHE A 51 -5.57 -18.17 25.45
N THR A 52 -5.20 -18.76 26.59
CA THR A 52 -4.72 -17.99 27.74
C THR A 52 -3.37 -17.36 27.42
N ARG A 53 -2.91 -16.40 28.23
CA ARG A 53 -1.58 -15.78 28.04
C ARG A 53 -0.48 -16.82 28.11
N GLN A 54 -0.58 -17.75 29.07
CA GLN A 54 0.38 -18.83 29.21
C GLN A 54 0.31 -19.81 28.04
N GLY A 55 -0.91 -20.19 27.61
CA GLY A 55 -1.13 -21.08 26.47
C GLY A 55 -0.49 -20.54 25.20
N PHE A 56 -0.74 -19.26 24.88
CA PHE A 56 -0.15 -18.61 23.71
C PHE A 56 1.38 -18.58 23.77
N ARG A 57 1.96 -18.23 24.93
CA ARG A 57 3.42 -18.22 25.11
C ARG A 57 4.04 -19.59 24.95
N TYR A 58 3.42 -20.63 25.51
CA TYR A 58 3.91 -22.00 25.42
C TYR A 58 3.83 -22.53 23.98
N TRP A 59 2.68 -22.34 23.33
CA TRP A 59 2.47 -22.69 21.93
C TRP A 59 3.51 -22.03 21.02
N LEU A 60 3.68 -20.72 21.15
CA LEU A 60 4.64 -19.96 20.35
C LEU A 60 6.09 -20.41 20.64
N TYR A 61 6.42 -20.63 21.90
CA TYR A 61 7.75 -21.11 22.29
C TYR A 61 8.11 -22.44 21.60
N ASN A 62 7.17 -23.38 21.54
CA ASN A 62 7.41 -24.67 20.90
C ASN A 62 7.69 -24.55 19.41
N ILE A 63 6.96 -23.69 18.69
CA ILE A 63 7.23 -23.41 17.28
C ILE A 63 8.59 -22.73 17.13
N MET A 64 8.84 -21.67 17.91
CA MET A 64 10.00 -20.80 17.71
C MET A 64 11.33 -21.44 18.09
N LYS A 65 11.35 -22.55 18.85
CA LYS A 65 12.56 -23.37 19.08
C LYS A 65 13.23 -23.76 17.76
N GLU A 66 12.43 -24.23 16.81
CA GLU A 66 12.88 -24.69 15.48
C GLU A 66 13.48 -23.54 14.64
N PHE A 67 13.11 -22.29 14.94
CA PHE A 67 13.47 -21.10 14.17
C PHE A 67 14.39 -20.14 14.92
N SER A 68 14.91 -20.57 16.07
CA SER A 68 15.66 -19.71 17.00
C SER A 68 16.98 -19.17 16.42
N SER A 69 17.57 -19.85 15.42
CA SER A 69 18.72 -19.36 14.65
C SER A 69 18.40 -18.13 13.81
N ASP A 70 17.23 -18.13 13.18
CA ASP A 70 16.85 -17.17 12.14
C ASP A 70 15.94 -16.06 12.63
N TYR A 71 15.24 -16.27 13.75
CA TYR A 71 14.22 -15.35 14.24
C TYR A 71 14.36 -15.07 15.74
N SER A 72 13.86 -13.90 16.12
CA SER A 72 13.59 -13.48 17.49
C SER A 72 12.10 -13.14 17.60
N TYR A 73 11.52 -13.22 18.79
CA TYR A 73 10.13 -12.85 18.98
C TYR A 73 9.90 -12.18 20.34
N THR A 74 8.84 -11.39 20.39
CA THR A 74 8.29 -10.80 21.62
C THR A 74 6.79 -11.02 21.66
N VAL A 75 6.20 -11.08 22.86
CA VAL A 75 4.76 -11.20 23.06
C VAL A 75 4.26 -9.93 23.76
N GLU A 76 3.22 -9.34 23.19
CA GLU A 76 2.65 -8.08 23.64
C GLU A 76 1.11 -8.19 23.75
N TYR A 77 0.51 -7.23 24.45
CA TYR A 77 -0.92 -7.20 24.76
C TYR A 77 -1.49 -5.80 24.51
N VAL A 78 -2.71 -5.73 23.97
CA VAL A 78 -3.42 -4.46 23.71
C VAL A 78 -4.89 -4.55 24.14
N GLY A 79 -5.50 -3.38 24.39
CA GLY A 79 -6.90 -3.28 24.77
C GLY A 79 -7.14 -3.53 26.26
N ASN A 80 -6.26 -2.99 27.11
CA ASN A 80 -6.38 -3.05 28.57
C ASN A 80 -7.12 -1.82 29.12
N ILE A 81 -7.87 -1.99 30.22
CA ILE A 81 -8.49 -0.89 30.96
C ILE A 81 -8.18 -1.01 32.46
N SER A 82 -8.14 0.13 33.18
CA SER A 82 -7.64 0.19 34.57
C SER A 82 -8.30 -0.82 35.52
N LYS A 83 -9.61 -1.08 35.36
CA LYS A 83 -10.35 -2.05 36.19
C LYS A 83 -9.85 -3.49 36.05
N PHE A 84 -9.29 -3.84 34.88
CA PHE A 84 -8.86 -5.19 34.54
C PHE A 84 -7.35 -5.24 34.21
N ALA A 85 -6.56 -4.34 34.80
CA ALA A 85 -5.14 -4.18 34.48
C ALA A 85 -4.34 -5.49 34.60
N HIS A 86 -4.72 -6.38 35.51
CA HIS A 86 -4.09 -7.68 35.76
C HIS A 86 -4.22 -8.67 34.58
N LEU A 87 -5.19 -8.47 33.69
CA LEU A 87 -5.42 -9.29 32.49
C LEU A 87 -4.56 -8.83 31.28
N GLN A 88 -3.85 -7.71 31.41
CA GLN A 88 -2.90 -7.11 30.46
C GLN A 88 -3.45 -6.65 29.10
N GLY A 89 -4.56 -7.21 28.61
CA GLY A 89 -5.26 -6.72 27.42
C GLY A 89 -6.17 -7.75 26.76
N ALA A 90 -7.15 -7.26 26.01
CA ALA A 90 -8.10 -8.06 25.25
C ALA A 90 -7.42 -8.88 24.14
N THR A 91 -6.37 -8.36 23.50
CA THR A 91 -5.70 -9.08 22.41
C THR A 91 -4.24 -9.29 22.76
N GLN A 92 -3.74 -10.48 22.45
CA GLN A 92 -2.32 -10.83 22.56
C GLN A 92 -1.74 -11.03 21.16
N PHE A 93 -0.49 -10.65 20.97
CA PHE A 93 0.18 -10.83 19.69
C PHE A 93 1.67 -11.12 19.85
N ALA A 94 2.20 -11.84 18.87
CA ALA A 94 3.61 -12.14 18.72
C ALA A 94 4.19 -11.25 17.63
N VAL A 95 5.28 -10.55 17.93
CA VAL A 95 6.08 -9.82 16.95
C VAL A 95 7.34 -10.63 16.67
N ILE A 96 7.36 -11.33 15.53
CA ILE A 96 8.46 -12.20 15.11
C ILE A 96 9.32 -11.44 14.09
N ARG A 97 10.61 -11.29 14.39
CA ARG A 97 11.57 -10.55 13.57
C ARG A 97 12.69 -11.46 13.11
N ARG A 98 12.98 -11.43 11.82
CA ARG A 98 14.13 -12.14 11.26
C ARG A 98 15.42 -11.49 11.74
N LYS A 99 16.34 -12.29 12.28
CA LYS A 99 17.69 -11.86 12.64
C LYS A 99 18.42 -11.55 11.34
N PHE A 100 19.00 -10.35 11.24
CA PHE A 100 19.83 -10.00 10.09
C PHE A 100 21.09 -10.87 10.11
N SER A 101 21.24 -11.78 9.13
CA SER A 101 22.54 -12.39 8.85
C SER A 101 23.25 -11.57 7.76
N LYS A 102 24.53 -11.26 7.98
CA LYS A 102 25.37 -10.54 7.00
C LYS A 102 25.76 -11.40 5.78
N SER A 103 25.31 -12.65 5.69
CA SER A 103 25.68 -13.54 4.59
C SER A 103 24.79 -13.30 3.37
N VAL A 104 25.13 -12.29 2.56
CA VAL A 104 24.68 -12.25 1.16
C VAL A 104 25.63 -13.15 0.37
N LEU A 105 25.45 -14.46 0.44
CA LEU A 105 25.98 -15.34 -0.59
C LEU A 105 25.06 -15.15 -1.81
N ALA A 106 25.60 -14.52 -2.86
CA ALA A 106 24.94 -14.45 -4.14
C ALA A 106 24.61 -15.88 -4.59
N LEU A 107 23.32 -16.21 -4.66
CA LEU A 107 22.91 -17.51 -5.17
C LEU A 107 23.20 -17.55 -6.68
N PRO A 108 23.82 -18.62 -7.20
CA PRO A 108 24.00 -18.79 -8.64
C PRO A 108 22.62 -18.77 -9.31
N TYR A 109 22.50 -18.00 -10.38
CA TYR A 109 21.27 -17.81 -11.14
C TYR A 109 20.84 -19.16 -11.74
N SER A 110 19.90 -19.84 -11.07
CA SER A 110 19.25 -21.04 -11.57
C SER A 110 18.03 -20.64 -12.38
N ASN A 111 17.95 -21.10 -13.63
CA ASN A 111 16.86 -20.81 -14.56
C ASN A 111 15.55 -21.58 -14.26
N THR A 112 15.44 -22.17 -13.06
CA THR A 112 14.18 -22.77 -12.61
C THR A 112 13.26 -21.66 -12.12
N ARG A 113 11.95 -21.75 -12.36
CA ARG A 113 10.98 -20.89 -11.66
C ARG A 113 10.82 -21.50 -10.26
N PRO A 114 11.48 -20.98 -9.19
CA PRO A 114 11.51 -21.65 -7.88
C PRO A 114 10.19 -21.47 -7.11
N PHE A 115 9.12 -21.06 -7.79
CA PHE A 115 7.83 -20.70 -7.20
C PHE A 115 6.71 -21.45 -7.90
N LYS A 116 5.73 -21.90 -7.11
CA LYS A 116 4.47 -22.48 -7.58
C LYS A 116 3.38 -21.43 -7.39
N LYS A 117 2.67 -21.05 -8.46
CA LYS A 117 1.45 -20.23 -8.33
C LYS A 117 0.42 -21.05 -7.56
N VAL A 118 0.07 -20.62 -6.34
CA VAL A 118 -0.88 -21.30 -5.45
C VAL A 118 -2.22 -20.58 -5.33
N GLY A 119 -2.39 -19.44 -6.01
CA GLY A 119 -3.62 -18.67 -6.00
C GLY A 119 -3.67 -17.65 -7.14
N GLU A 120 -4.85 -17.06 -7.34
CA GLU A 120 -5.06 -15.98 -8.31
C GLU A 120 -5.03 -14.62 -7.59
N VAL A 121 -4.50 -13.60 -8.26
CA VAL A 121 -4.54 -12.24 -7.75
C VAL A 121 -5.98 -11.73 -7.89
N ILE A 122 -6.71 -11.66 -6.78
CA ILE A 122 -8.12 -11.23 -6.76
C ILE A 122 -8.24 -9.69 -6.96
N ALA A 123 -7.20 -8.93 -6.60
CA ALA A 123 -7.12 -7.49 -6.84
C ALA A 123 -6.12 -7.15 -7.96
N LYS A 124 -6.60 -6.97 -9.19
CA LYS A 124 -5.82 -6.46 -10.34
C LYS A 124 -5.34 -5.02 -10.18
N ASN A 125 -5.76 -4.32 -9.13
CA ASN A 125 -5.54 -2.90 -9.01
C ASN A 125 -4.09 -2.64 -8.60
N SER A 126 -3.29 -2.29 -9.60
CA SER A 126 -2.09 -1.49 -9.45
C SER A 126 -2.32 -0.31 -8.49
N LEU A 127 -1.24 0.35 -8.07
CA LEU A 127 -1.32 1.61 -7.34
C LEU A 127 -2.02 2.74 -8.13
N TYR A 128 -2.56 2.47 -9.33
CA TYR A 128 -3.21 3.42 -10.22
C TYR A 128 -4.18 4.37 -9.52
N SER A 129 -5.12 3.87 -8.70
CA SER A 129 -6.07 4.76 -8.01
C SER A 129 -5.37 5.72 -7.04
N LEU A 130 -4.32 5.24 -6.36
CA LEU A 130 -3.50 6.05 -5.47
C LEU A 130 -2.66 7.06 -6.27
N GLU A 131 -1.95 6.60 -7.31
CA GLU A 131 -1.14 7.42 -8.21
C GLU A 131 -1.99 8.52 -8.85
N ARG A 132 -3.17 8.17 -9.36
CA ARG A 132 -4.15 9.08 -9.98
C ARG A 132 -4.69 10.11 -8.99
N GLU A 133 -4.91 9.75 -7.73
CA GLU A 133 -5.33 10.71 -6.71
C GLU A 133 -4.19 11.65 -6.34
N LYS A 134 -3.01 11.09 -6.09
CA LYS A 134 -1.85 11.85 -5.64
C LYS A 134 -1.32 12.80 -6.70
N VAL A 135 -1.29 12.38 -7.97
CA VAL A 135 -0.90 13.27 -9.08
C VAL A 135 -1.93 14.38 -9.30
N ARG A 136 -3.23 14.12 -9.10
CA ARG A 136 -4.28 15.14 -9.21
C ARG A 136 -4.09 16.24 -8.16
N GLU A 137 -3.91 15.85 -6.90
CA GLU A 137 -3.70 16.81 -5.81
C GLU A 137 -2.38 17.57 -5.98
N ALA A 138 -1.32 16.89 -6.40
CA ALA A 138 -0.04 17.53 -6.70
C ALA A 138 -0.16 18.54 -7.85
N PHE A 139 -0.88 18.20 -8.92
CA PHE A 139 -1.07 19.09 -10.06
C PHE A 139 -1.98 20.29 -9.72
N LYS A 140 -3.04 20.10 -8.91
CA LYS A 140 -3.85 21.20 -8.37
C LYS A 140 -3.01 22.16 -7.53
N LEU A 141 -2.13 21.63 -6.67
CA LEU A 141 -1.20 22.42 -5.87
C LEU A 141 -0.17 23.14 -6.76
N TRP A 142 0.30 22.48 -7.82
CA TRP A 142 1.18 23.09 -8.79
C TRP A 142 0.49 24.28 -9.48
N LEU A 143 -0.74 24.09 -9.98
CA LEU A 143 -1.52 25.15 -10.65
C LEU A 143 -1.77 26.34 -9.72
N SER A 144 -2.10 26.10 -8.45
CA SER A 144 -2.35 27.19 -7.49
C SER A 144 -1.08 28.00 -7.16
N ARG A 145 0.09 27.35 -7.17
CA ARG A 145 1.39 28.01 -6.91
C ARG A 145 1.97 28.72 -8.14
N ASN A 146 1.72 28.22 -9.33
CA ASN A 146 2.35 28.72 -10.55
C ASN A 146 1.49 29.83 -11.18
N PRO A 147 1.98 31.07 -11.35
CA PRO A 147 1.19 32.18 -11.87
C PRO A 147 0.80 32.05 -13.36
N LEU A 148 1.47 31.21 -14.16
CA LEU A 148 1.32 31.13 -15.62
C LEU A 148 1.47 32.51 -16.27
N ARG A 149 2.66 33.12 -16.12
CA ARG A 149 2.92 34.47 -16.65
C ARG A 149 3.00 34.42 -18.17
N GLU A 150 2.60 35.51 -18.82
CA GLU A 150 2.74 35.68 -20.27
C GLU A 150 4.20 35.57 -20.76
N ASN A 151 5.16 36.00 -19.93
CA ASN A 151 6.57 35.92 -20.26
C ASN A 151 7.10 34.48 -20.32
N ASP A 152 6.42 33.53 -19.67
CA ASP A 152 6.79 32.11 -19.64
C ASP A 152 6.12 31.32 -20.80
N LEU A 153 5.39 32.01 -21.67
CA LEU A 153 4.62 31.40 -22.76
C LEU A 153 5.53 30.97 -23.91
N LEU A 154 5.49 29.68 -24.24
CA LEU A 154 6.14 29.14 -25.42
C LEU A 154 5.32 29.46 -26.65
N LYS A 155 5.84 30.34 -27.53
CA LYS A 155 5.21 30.72 -28.79
C LYS A 155 5.75 29.86 -29.93
N THR A 156 4.86 29.13 -30.59
CA THR A 156 5.21 28.23 -31.71
C THR A 156 4.28 28.45 -32.89
N PHE A 157 4.61 27.88 -34.05
CA PHE A 157 3.75 27.94 -35.22
C PHE A 157 2.39 27.25 -35.02
N VAL A 158 2.34 26.22 -34.15
CA VAL A 158 1.10 25.45 -33.88
C VAL A 158 0.25 26.06 -32.77
N GLY A 159 0.78 27.05 -32.04
CA GLY A 159 0.07 27.75 -30.97
C GLY A 159 0.99 28.19 -29.83
N ASN A 160 0.34 28.73 -28.79
CA ASN A 160 1.00 29.21 -27.59
C ASN A 160 0.66 28.34 -26.38
N TYR A 161 1.66 27.97 -25.59
CA TYR A 161 1.47 27.04 -24.47
C TYR A 161 2.39 27.37 -23.29
N TRP A 162 1.95 27.05 -22.08
CA TRP A 162 2.84 26.92 -20.92
C TRP A 162 3.30 25.48 -20.78
N ARG A 163 4.62 25.28 -20.76
CA ARG A 163 5.21 23.96 -20.55
C ARG A 163 5.36 23.67 -19.07
N VAL A 164 4.94 22.49 -18.67
CA VAL A 164 5.03 21.96 -17.31
C VAL A 164 5.92 20.73 -17.33
N GLY A 165 7.08 20.81 -16.67
CA GLY A 165 7.95 19.65 -16.47
C GLY A 165 7.38 18.74 -15.39
N MET A 166 7.27 17.44 -15.66
CA MET A 166 6.66 16.51 -14.71
C MET A 166 7.42 16.37 -13.40
N SER A 167 8.74 16.59 -13.39
CA SER A 167 9.55 16.66 -12.18
C SER A 167 8.95 17.62 -11.15
N SER A 168 8.60 18.84 -11.58
CA SER A 168 8.00 19.86 -10.71
C SER A 168 6.64 19.50 -10.10
N VAL A 169 5.89 18.59 -10.76
CA VAL A 169 4.62 18.06 -10.25
C VAL A 169 4.87 16.85 -9.34
N VAL A 170 5.77 15.95 -9.75
CA VAL A 170 6.16 14.77 -8.97
C VAL A 170 6.73 15.19 -7.63
N ASP A 171 7.51 16.27 -7.56
CA ASP A 171 8.07 16.77 -6.30
C ASP A 171 7.00 17.10 -5.25
N LEU A 172 5.81 17.53 -5.70
CA LEU A 172 4.66 17.86 -4.86
C LEU A 172 3.81 16.64 -4.47
N ILE A 173 4.08 15.45 -5.03
CA ILE A 173 3.36 14.23 -4.69
C ILE A 173 3.68 13.81 -3.25
N ASN A 174 2.66 13.79 -2.40
CA ASN A 174 2.75 13.32 -1.02
C ASN A 174 2.68 11.78 -0.95
N LEU A 175 3.82 11.12 -1.20
CA LEU A 175 4.07 9.69 -1.06
C LEU A 175 5.46 9.43 -0.44
N PRO A 176 5.66 8.27 0.24
CA PRO A 176 6.99 7.84 0.67
C PRO A 176 7.96 7.72 -0.51
N GLU A 177 9.23 8.11 -0.31
CA GLU A 177 10.28 8.10 -1.34
C GLU A 177 10.41 6.76 -2.12
N PRO A 178 10.34 5.58 -1.50
CA PRO A 178 10.42 4.31 -2.25
C PRO A 178 9.28 4.09 -3.24
N LEU A 179 8.11 4.69 -3.01
CA LEU A 179 6.97 4.65 -3.93
C LEU A 179 7.10 5.77 -4.97
N LYS A 180 7.49 6.97 -4.56
CA LYS A 180 7.70 8.12 -5.44
C LYS A 180 8.75 7.83 -6.51
N ALA A 181 9.87 7.20 -6.14
CA ALA A 181 10.95 6.83 -7.05
C ALA A 181 10.55 5.77 -8.10
N LYS A 182 9.44 5.05 -7.90
CA LYS A 182 8.92 4.04 -8.83
C LYS A 182 7.83 4.57 -9.77
N LEU A 183 7.41 5.83 -9.61
CA LEU A 183 6.36 6.41 -10.44
C LEU A 183 6.83 6.58 -11.88
N ASN A 184 6.02 6.09 -12.82
CA ASN A 184 6.27 6.28 -14.24
C ASN A 184 5.72 7.65 -14.69
N GLN A 185 6.62 8.61 -14.94
CA GLN A 185 6.22 9.96 -15.33
C GLN A 185 5.36 9.99 -16.60
N LYS A 186 5.63 9.14 -17.60
CA LYS A 186 4.81 9.06 -18.83
C LYS A 186 3.37 8.65 -18.51
N ALA A 187 3.19 7.64 -17.66
CA ALA A 187 1.86 7.23 -17.20
C ALA A 187 1.15 8.34 -16.42
N LEU A 188 1.88 9.11 -15.60
CA LEU A 188 1.32 10.26 -14.88
C LEU A 188 0.86 11.38 -15.83
N VAL A 189 1.60 11.65 -16.90
CA VAL A 189 1.17 12.61 -17.93
C VAL A 189 -0.14 12.17 -18.56
N ASP A 190 -0.25 10.89 -18.93
CA ASP A 190 -1.49 10.35 -19.48
C ASP A 190 -2.65 10.44 -18.46
N MET A 191 -2.42 10.11 -17.19
CA MET A 191 -3.42 10.28 -16.14
C MET A 191 -3.91 11.73 -16.04
N LEU A 192 -2.99 12.71 -16.06
CA LEU A 192 -3.34 14.13 -16.02
C LEU A 192 -4.10 14.57 -17.27
N ARG A 193 -3.73 14.06 -18.46
CA ARG A 193 -4.46 14.32 -19.71
C ARG A 193 -5.91 13.85 -19.62
N PHE A 194 -6.15 12.66 -19.07
CA PHE A 194 -7.50 12.16 -18.82
C PHE A 194 -8.24 12.96 -17.73
N LEU A 195 -7.55 13.30 -16.64
CA LEU A 195 -8.12 14.10 -15.55
C LEU A 195 -8.53 15.51 -15.98
N CYS A 196 -7.85 16.08 -16.97
CA CYS A 196 -8.14 17.39 -17.53
C CYS A 196 -8.99 17.30 -18.81
N ASN A 197 -9.63 16.16 -19.08
CA ASN A 197 -10.49 15.93 -20.24
C ASN A 197 -9.85 16.31 -21.59
N GLY A 198 -8.54 16.07 -21.74
CA GLY A 198 -7.78 16.38 -22.94
C GLY A 198 -7.40 17.85 -23.15
N ARG A 199 -7.68 18.74 -22.18
CA ARG A 199 -7.31 20.18 -22.25
C ARG A 199 -5.81 20.46 -22.14
N ILE A 200 -5.04 19.46 -21.75
CA ILE A 200 -3.58 19.52 -21.70
C ILE A 200 -2.98 18.55 -22.70
N VAL A 201 -1.84 18.91 -23.28
CA VAL A 201 -1.19 18.16 -24.36
C VAL A 201 0.05 17.45 -23.81
N TYR A 202 0.19 16.16 -24.13
CA TYR A 202 1.41 15.41 -23.85
C TYR A 202 2.54 15.94 -24.74
N GLU A 203 3.71 16.22 -24.16
CA GLU A 203 4.90 16.61 -24.90
C GLU A 203 6.14 15.90 -24.33
N THR A 204 7.20 15.78 -25.12
CA THR A 204 8.52 15.37 -24.61
C THR A 204 9.54 16.47 -24.90
N HIS A 205 10.23 16.93 -23.86
CA HIS A 205 11.23 17.98 -23.98
C HIS A 205 12.55 17.53 -23.35
N HIS A 206 13.64 17.56 -24.12
CA HIS A 206 14.96 17.04 -23.72
C HIS A 206 14.93 15.63 -23.12
N GLY A 207 14.03 14.76 -23.61
CA GLY A 207 13.88 13.39 -23.13
C GLY A 207 13.01 13.23 -21.87
N GLU A 208 12.52 14.33 -21.29
CA GLU A 208 11.61 14.32 -20.14
C GLU A 208 10.14 14.45 -20.57
N ALA A 209 9.27 13.70 -19.89
CA ALA A 209 7.83 13.78 -20.09
C ALA A 209 7.30 15.12 -19.56
N CYS A 210 6.59 15.85 -20.41
CA CYS A 210 6.06 17.19 -20.13
C CYS A 210 4.57 17.28 -20.47
N LEU A 211 3.95 18.34 -19.95
CA LEU A 211 2.59 18.75 -20.28
C LEU A 211 2.64 20.16 -20.85
N ASN A 212 1.88 20.41 -21.91
CA ASN A 212 1.64 21.77 -22.40
C ASN A 212 0.20 22.16 -22.07
N ILE A 213 0.03 23.28 -21.38
CA ILE A 213 -1.27 23.93 -21.14
C ILE A 213 -1.46 24.98 -22.24
N PRO A 214 -2.44 24.84 -23.14
CA PRO A 214 -2.72 25.85 -24.16
C PRO A 214 -3.05 27.21 -23.54
N HIS A 215 -2.63 28.30 -24.18
CA HIS A 215 -2.79 29.67 -23.68
C HIS A 215 -4.24 30.04 -23.31
N HIS A 216 -5.21 29.51 -24.05
CA HIS A 216 -6.64 29.77 -23.83
C HIS A 216 -7.25 28.97 -22.66
N VAL A 217 -6.52 27.99 -22.10
CA VAL A 217 -6.98 27.14 -21.00
C VAL A 217 -6.59 27.79 -19.68
N THR A 218 -7.58 28.01 -18.81
CA THR A 218 -7.36 28.65 -17.50
C THR A 218 -7.10 27.62 -16.40
N LYS A 219 -6.44 28.04 -15.32
CA LYS A 219 -6.22 27.18 -14.13
C LYS A 219 -7.53 26.78 -13.48
N ASP A 220 -8.48 27.72 -13.39
CA ASP A 220 -9.77 27.49 -12.75
C ASP A 220 -10.59 26.48 -13.55
N GLU A 221 -10.48 26.49 -14.89
CA GLU A 221 -11.06 25.44 -15.74
C GLU A 221 -10.47 24.06 -15.40
N LEU A 222 -9.13 23.94 -15.38
CA LEU A 222 -8.46 22.66 -15.09
C LEU A 222 -8.79 22.14 -13.68
N ILE A 223 -8.77 23.02 -12.68
CA ILE A 223 -9.12 22.69 -11.29
C ILE A 223 -10.59 22.30 -11.20
N GLY A 224 -11.48 23.03 -11.89
CA GLY A 224 -12.91 22.74 -11.97
C GLY A 224 -13.19 21.36 -12.55
N ILE A 225 -12.55 21.01 -13.67
CA ILE A 225 -12.67 19.67 -14.30
C ILE A 225 -12.19 18.60 -13.32
N MET A 226 -11.03 18.78 -12.69
CA MET A 226 -10.47 17.80 -11.75
C MET A 226 -11.29 17.62 -10.46
N ASN A 227 -12.03 18.64 -10.04
CA ASN A 227 -12.92 18.59 -8.87
C ASN A 227 -14.32 18.04 -9.22
N SER A 228 -14.73 18.12 -10.48
CA SER A 228 -15.97 17.51 -10.93
C SER A 228 -15.89 15.99 -10.78
N LYS A 229 -16.91 15.39 -10.15
CA LYS A 229 -17.03 13.92 -10.13
C LYS A 229 -17.25 13.46 -11.56
N ASN A 230 -16.18 13.14 -12.27
CA ASN A 230 -16.29 12.44 -13.54
C ASN A 230 -16.86 11.04 -13.27
N ILE A 231 -18.19 10.93 -13.36
CA ILE A 231 -18.92 9.73 -13.69
C ILE A 231 -18.54 9.43 -15.14
N GLY A 232 -17.40 8.79 -15.32
CA GLY A 232 -16.83 8.51 -16.64
C GLY A 232 -16.03 7.23 -16.54
N GLY A 233 -16.75 6.11 -16.41
CA GLY A 233 -16.20 4.82 -16.81
C GLY A 233 -15.79 4.89 -18.28
N PRO A 234 -14.86 4.03 -18.73
CA PRO A 234 -14.41 4.04 -20.12
C PRO A 234 -15.61 3.86 -21.05
N ALA A 235 -15.72 4.73 -22.06
CA ALA A 235 -16.66 4.52 -23.15
C ALA A 235 -16.42 3.13 -23.77
N PRO A 236 -17.46 2.36 -24.11
CA PRO A 236 -17.28 1.07 -24.77
C PRO A 236 -16.52 1.31 -26.07
N LEU A 237 -15.48 0.50 -26.30
CA LEU A 237 -14.84 0.38 -27.61
C LEU A 237 -15.94 0.13 -28.65
N GLY A 238 -16.22 1.14 -29.46
CA GLY A 238 -17.06 0.98 -30.65
C GLY A 238 -16.39 -0.06 -31.53
N LEU A 239 -17.07 -1.19 -31.72
CA LEU A 239 -16.79 -2.12 -32.79
C LEU A 239 -16.95 -1.36 -34.11
N CYS A 240 -15.84 -1.14 -34.82
CA CYS A 240 -15.90 -0.91 -36.25
C CYS A 240 -16.47 -2.18 -36.90
N ALA A 241 -17.63 -2.05 -37.53
CA ALA A 241 -18.08 -2.94 -38.59
C ALA A 241 -17.38 -2.59 -39.89
#